data_AF-A0A553A3J7-F1
#
_entry.id   AF-A0A553A3J7-F1
#
_cell.length_a   1.000
_cell.length_b   1.000
_cell.length_c   1.000
_cell.angle_alpha   90.00
_cell.angle_beta   90.00
_cell.angle_gamma   90.00
#
_symmetry.space_group_name_H-M   'P 1'
#
loop_
_entity.id
_entity.type
_entity.pdbx_description
1 polymer ?
#
loop_
_entity_poly.entity_id
_entity_poly.type
_entity_poly.pdbx_seq_one_letter_code
_entity_poly.pdbx_strand_id
1 'polypeptide(L)'
;MNATPFGHYRLEKLIGQGGMGEVYRAYDTKTGRIVALKVLPHHMAADEVFQQRFRRESQAAAGLNDPHVVPIHGFGEVDGRLYLDMRLIEGRNLGTMLQEADKPLGAQFAVMVVEQVAEALDAAHATGLIHRDIKPSNILITDGDFVYLIDFGLARTAGERGLTTAGSTLGTLAYMAPERFEGGEVDRRSDIYALTCVLYECLTGSRPYPADSLEQQIAGHMMSPLPRPSATDPRLAAFDAVIEKGMAKKPEKRYQSAGELAAAARRAMTAPAPRSGRGSRHAATPRRRVPGKALAAAATVVIAVAAAGLWTWAPWRDHGAAAENLPDGAVAAIADTVPADIRQTGRLVIGVNVPYAPMEFKNTDGQLVGFDVELMKAVARVLGLVPDFRDTPFDSILPGVVDGTFDTGSSSVTDTSDREDLVDFVTYFRAGTQWARRPGTSLGPTAACGLKIGVAQGTLQETDELPRKSNECTAAGMAPVEIVVFTSQDEVTAALLKGEVQAMSADSPVTGFAIKLSRGDLIPAGDVFDSAPYGWPVRKNSQLATALHEALEHVMDSGEYRAIANMWGVERGMIDRPAINGAAK
;
A
#
# COMPACT_ATOMS: atom_id res chain seq x y z
N MET A 1 -17.48 -37.10 -10.48
CA MET A 1 -17.91 -35.75 -10.07
C MET A 1 -18.78 -35.22 -11.19
N ASN A 2 -20.04 -34.90 -10.91
CA ASN A 2 -20.99 -34.49 -11.94
C ASN A 2 -20.63 -33.08 -12.40
N ALA A 3 -20.37 -32.91 -13.69
CA ALA A 3 -20.03 -31.61 -14.26
C ALA A 3 -21.23 -30.66 -14.21
N THR A 4 -21.01 -29.43 -13.75
CA THR A 4 -22.08 -28.45 -13.51
C THR A 4 -22.46 -27.78 -14.84
N PRO A 5 -23.74 -27.73 -15.23
CA PRO A 5 -24.17 -26.98 -16.40
C PRO A 5 -24.05 -25.47 -16.17
N PHE A 6 -23.65 -24.73 -17.19
CA PHE A 6 -23.64 -23.26 -17.23
C PHE A 6 -23.96 -22.81 -18.65
N GLY A 7 -25.24 -22.54 -18.92
CA GLY A 7 -25.73 -22.30 -20.28
C GLY A 7 -25.46 -23.51 -21.17
N HIS A 8 -24.70 -23.31 -22.24
CA HIS A 8 -24.29 -24.39 -23.15
C HIS A 8 -22.91 -24.97 -22.82
N TYR A 9 -22.27 -24.51 -21.75
CA TYR A 9 -21.02 -25.06 -21.25
C TYR A 9 -21.31 -26.08 -20.16
N ARG A 10 -20.44 -27.09 -20.09
CA ARG A 10 -20.39 -28.04 -18.99
C ARG A 10 -19.07 -27.81 -18.23
N LEU A 11 -19.15 -27.33 -16.99
CA LEU A 11 -18.00 -27.02 -16.14
C LEU A 11 -17.41 -28.33 -15.61
N GLU A 12 -16.21 -28.70 -16.07
CA GLU A 12 -15.61 -30.00 -15.76
C GLU A 12 -14.61 -29.93 -14.59
N LYS A 13 -13.77 -28.89 -14.55
CA LYS A 13 -12.74 -28.72 -13.51
C LYS A 13 -12.46 -27.25 -13.26
N LEU A 14 -12.44 -26.82 -12.00
CA LEU A 14 -11.91 -25.51 -11.61
C LEU A 14 -10.38 -25.52 -11.80
N ILE A 15 -9.85 -24.60 -12.60
CA ILE A 15 -8.42 -24.49 -12.93
C ILE A 15 -7.78 -23.19 -12.43
N GLY A 16 -8.58 -22.21 -11.99
CA GLY A 16 -8.10 -21.01 -11.32
C GLY A 16 -9.23 -20.33 -10.55
N GLN A 17 -8.89 -19.66 -9.45
CA GLN A 17 -9.85 -18.90 -8.64
C GLN A 17 -9.15 -17.65 -8.10
N GLY A 18 -9.82 -16.50 -8.16
CA GLY A 18 -9.29 -15.25 -7.63
C GLY A 18 -10.36 -14.18 -7.50
N GLY A 19 -9.93 -12.94 -7.26
CA GLY A 19 -10.84 -11.81 -7.03
C GLY A 19 -11.79 -11.48 -8.19
N MET A 20 -11.47 -11.93 -9.40
CA MET A 20 -12.25 -11.64 -10.60
C MET A 20 -13.08 -12.84 -11.06
N GLY A 21 -13.31 -13.80 -10.17
CA GLY A 21 -14.12 -14.98 -10.43
C GLY A 21 -13.32 -16.26 -10.56
N GLU A 22 -13.95 -17.24 -11.19
CA GLU A 22 -13.52 -18.62 -11.27
C GLU A 22 -13.24 -18.99 -12.72
N VAL A 23 -12.12 -19.66 -12.99
CA VAL A 23 -11.77 -20.16 -14.31
C VAL A 23 -11.93 -21.67 -14.31
N TYR A 24 -12.77 -22.17 -15.22
CA TYR A 24 -13.06 -23.58 -15.38
C TYR A 24 -12.50 -24.10 -16.69
N ARG A 25 -11.92 -25.31 -16.68
CA ARG A 25 -11.89 -26.16 -17.87
C ARG A 25 -13.34 -26.60 -18.11
N ALA A 26 -13.91 -26.17 -19.23
CA ALA A 26 -15.28 -26.45 -19.59
C ALA A 26 -15.38 -27.10 -20.97
N TYR A 27 -16.41 -27.91 -21.17
CA TYR A 27 -16.77 -28.45 -22.47
C TYR A 27 -17.90 -27.60 -23.07
N ASP A 28 -17.63 -26.94 -24.19
CA ASP A 28 -18.63 -26.25 -24.99
C ASP A 28 -19.44 -27.30 -25.78
N THR A 29 -20.71 -27.45 -25.42
CA THR A 29 -21.61 -28.43 -26.05
C THR A 29 -22.05 -28.06 -27.46
N LYS A 30 -21.91 -26.80 -27.88
CA LYS A 30 -22.24 -26.35 -29.24
C LYS A 30 -21.10 -26.62 -30.22
N THR A 31 -19.87 -26.29 -29.83
CA THR A 31 -18.70 -26.45 -30.72
C THR A 31 -17.98 -27.79 -30.53
N GLY A 32 -18.26 -28.52 -29.46
CA GLY A 32 -17.59 -29.77 -29.12
C GLY A 32 -16.15 -29.59 -28.64
N ARG A 33 -15.80 -28.40 -28.15
CA ARG A 33 -14.42 -28.02 -27.76
C ARG A 33 -14.26 -27.95 -26.25
N ILE A 34 -13.02 -28.15 -25.80
CA ILE A 34 -12.60 -27.83 -24.44
C ILE A 34 -12.07 -26.40 -24.42
N VAL A 35 -12.57 -25.61 -23.47
CA VAL A 35 -12.26 -24.18 -23.33
C VAL A 35 -11.87 -23.85 -21.89
N ALA A 36 -11.21 -22.71 -21.72
CA ALA A 36 -11.09 -22.05 -20.43
C ALA A 36 -12.25 -21.05 -20.32
N LEU A 37 -13.14 -21.26 -19.34
CA LEU A 37 -14.30 -20.41 -19.12
C LEU A 37 -14.13 -19.64 -17.82
N LYS A 38 -13.89 -18.33 -17.91
CA LYS A 38 -13.84 -17.44 -16.76
C LYS A 38 -15.24 -16.94 -16.46
N VAL A 39 -15.73 -17.24 -15.27
CA VAL A 39 -17.07 -16.88 -14.80
C VAL A 39 -16.94 -15.91 -13.64
N LEU A 40 -17.50 -14.71 -13.80
CA LEU A 40 -17.42 -13.64 -12.82
C LEU A 40 -18.44 -13.83 -11.68
N PRO A 41 -18.22 -13.22 -10.50
CA PRO A 41 -19.18 -13.22 -9.40
C PRO A 41 -20.49 -12.51 -9.78
N HIS A 42 -21.61 -12.93 -9.18
CA HIS A 42 -22.95 -12.36 -9.47
C HIS A 42 -23.04 -10.83 -9.25
N HIS A 43 -22.36 -10.29 -8.23
CA HIS A 43 -22.44 -8.86 -7.92
C HIS A 43 -21.88 -7.96 -9.04
N MET A 44 -20.91 -8.45 -9.83
CA MET A 44 -20.36 -7.70 -10.97
C MET A 44 -21.34 -7.60 -12.13
N ALA A 45 -22.27 -8.56 -12.24
CA ALA A 45 -23.36 -8.48 -13.20
C ALA A 45 -24.49 -7.55 -12.73
N ALA A 46 -24.51 -7.09 -11.48
CA ALA A 46 -25.52 -6.12 -11.04
C ALA A 46 -25.14 -4.67 -11.36
N ASP A 47 -23.86 -4.41 -11.68
CA ASP A 47 -23.36 -3.08 -12.03
C ASP A 47 -23.41 -2.86 -13.55
N GLU A 48 -24.35 -2.02 -14.02
CA GLU A 48 -24.51 -1.71 -15.44
C GLU A 48 -23.29 -1.03 -16.06
N VAL A 49 -22.56 -0.21 -15.29
CA VAL A 49 -21.34 0.48 -15.76
C VAL A 49 -20.23 -0.54 -15.98
N PHE A 50 -20.06 -1.45 -15.01
CA PHE A 50 -19.12 -2.56 -15.13
C PHE A 50 -19.48 -3.46 -16.32
N GLN A 51 -20.74 -3.84 -16.49
CA GLN A 51 -21.19 -4.65 -17.61
C GLN A 51 -20.84 -4.02 -18.97
N GLN A 52 -21.13 -2.73 -19.15
CA GLN A 52 -20.84 -2.02 -20.40
C GLN A 52 -19.34 -1.98 -20.68
N ARG A 53 -18.51 -1.75 -19.66
CA ARG A 53 -17.05 -1.79 -19.79
C ARG A 53 -16.54 -3.18 -20.10
N PHE A 54 -16.99 -4.19 -19.38
CA PHE A 54 -16.65 -5.59 -19.62
C PHE A 54 -16.93 -5.98 -21.08
N ARG A 55 -18.11 -5.63 -21.62
CA ARG A 55 -18.45 -5.88 -23.02
C ARG A 55 -17.53 -5.14 -23.98
N ARG A 56 -17.25 -3.86 -23.73
CA ARG A 56 -16.36 -3.04 -24.58
C ARG A 56 -14.93 -3.57 -24.60
N GLU A 57 -14.35 -3.84 -23.43
CA GLU A 57 -12.98 -4.33 -23.32
C GLU A 57 -12.88 -5.77 -23.83
N SER A 58 -13.88 -6.63 -23.59
CA SER A 58 -13.89 -8.01 -24.11
C SER A 58 -14.00 -8.04 -25.64
N GLN A 59 -14.80 -7.14 -26.22
CA GLN A 59 -14.89 -6.97 -27.67
C GLN A 59 -13.55 -6.50 -28.26
N ALA A 60 -12.86 -5.57 -27.61
CA ALA A 60 -11.55 -5.11 -28.04
C ALA A 60 -10.51 -6.24 -27.96
N ALA A 61 -10.47 -6.97 -26.84
CA ALA A 61 -9.55 -8.10 -26.64
C ALA A 61 -9.82 -9.24 -27.64
N ALA A 62 -11.09 -9.56 -27.92
CA ALA A 62 -11.47 -10.56 -28.92
C ALA A 62 -11.11 -10.15 -30.36
N GLY A 63 -10.94 -8.86 -30.62
CA GLY A 63 -10.49 -8.33 -31.90
C GLY A 63 -8.97 -8.34 -32.09
N LEU A 64 -8.18 -8.68 -31.07
CA LEU A 64 -6.73 -8.74 -31.18
C LEU A 64 -6.30 -9.94 -32.02
N ASN A 65 -5.47 -9.67 -33.02
CA ASN A 65 -4.92 -10.68 -33.91
C ASN A 65 -3.40 -10.75 -33.74
N ASP A 66 -2.97 -11.32 -32.61
CA ASP A 66 -1.57 -11.53 -32.27
C ASP A 66 -1.41 -12.94 -31.68
N PRO A 67 -0.38 -13.72 -32.08
CA PRO A 67 -0.24 -15.10 -31.66
C PRO A 67 0.07 -15.25 -30.16
N HIS A 68 0.56 -14.19 -29.50
CA HIS A 68 0.88 -14.16 -28.07
C HIS A 68 -0.29 -13.70 -27.19
N VAL A 69 -1.43 -13.32 -27.77
CA VAL A 69 -2.67 -13.04 -27.03
C VAL A 69 -3.55 -14.29 -27.04
N VAL A 70 -4.10 -14.68 -25.89
CA VAL A 70 -5.02 -15.84 -25.86
C VAL A 70 -6.30 -15.54 -26.64
N PRO A 71 -6.67 -16.39 -27.62
CA PRO A 71 -7.90 -16.21 -28.37
C PRO A 71 -9.15 -16.25 -27.48
N ILE A 72 -10.01 -15.25 -27.62
CA ILE A 72 -11.34 -15.20 -27.00
C ILE A 72 -12.34 -15.67 -28.06
N HIS A 73 -13.09 -16.73 -27.75
CA HIS A 73 -14.13 -17.25 -28.65
C HIS A 73 -15.46 -16.53 -28.46
N GLY A 74 -15.75 -16.11 -27.22
CA GLY A 74 -17.01 -15.47 -26.88
C GLY A 74 -17.02 -14.88 -25.48
N PHE A 75 -17.96 -13.98 -25.24
CA PHE A 75 -18.24 -13.40 -23.93
C PHE A 75 -19.72 -13.06 -23.83
N GLY A 76 -20.23 -12.91 -22.62
CA GLY A 76 -21.63 -12.54 -22.43
C GLY A 76 -22.09 -12.79 -21.00
N GLU A 77 -23.36 -13.13 -20.88
CA GLU A 77 -24.02 -13.40 -19.60
C GLU A 77 -24.78 -14.72 -19.68
N VAL A 78 -24.73 -15.49 -18.61
CA VAL A 78 -25.53 -16.69 -18.38
C VAL A 78 -25.96 -16.68 -16.92
N ASP A 79 -27.26 -16.84 -16.68
CA ASP A 79 -27.86 -16.91 -15.34
C ASP A 79 -27.44 -15.75 -14.41
N GLY A 80 -27.40 -14.52 -14.92
CA GLY A 80 -26.99 -13.35 -14.13
C GLY A 80 -25.50 -13.31 -13.79
N ARG A 81 -24.65 -14.04 -14.51
CA ARG A 81 -23.19 -14.04 -14.36
C ARG A 81 -22.52 -13.74 -15.69
N LEU A 82 -21.61 -12.77 -15.67
CA LEU A 82 -20.76 -12.49 -16.82
C LEU A 82 -19.76 -13.63 -17.03
N TYR A 83 -19.44 -13.94 -18.28
CA TYR A 83 -18.46 -14.96 -18.63
C TYR A 83 -17.59 -14.55 -19.82
N LEU A 84 -16.42 -15.18 -19.88
CA LEU A 84 -15.46 -15.08 -20.98
C LEU A 84 -15.00 -16.50 -21.37
N ASP A 85 -15.28 -16.90 -22.61
CA ASP A 85 -14.80 -18.13 -23.24
C ASP A 85 -13.52 -17.84 -24.00
N MET A 86 -12.43 -18.48 -23.57
CA MET A 86 -11.13 -18.37 -24.19
C MET A 86 -10.52 -19.75 -24.45
N ARG A 87 -9.55 -19.79 -25.35
CA ARG A 87 -8.77 -21.00 -25.60
C ARG A 87 -8.12 -21.50 -24.30
N LEU A 88 -8.30 -22.79 -24.00
CA LEU A 88 -7.54 -23.44 -22.94
C LEU A 88 -6.08 -23.61 -23.39
N ILE A 89 -5.16 -22.98 -22.69
CA ILE A 89 -3.73 -23.10 -22.92
C ILE A 89 -3.16 -24.15 -21.98
N GLU A 90 -2.52 -25.17 -22.54
CA GLU A 90 -1.75 -26.16 -21.79
C GLU A 90 -0.32 -25.65 -21.64
N GLY A 91 0.00 -25.13 -20.45
CA GLY A 91 1.31 -24.54 -20.16
C GLY A 91 1.48 -24.23 -18.69
N ARG A 92 2.67 -23.75 -18.32
CA ARG A 92 3.00 -23.31 -16.96
C ARG A 92 2.99 -21.80 -16.88
N ASN A 93 2.44 -21.23 -15.82
CA ASN A 93 2.58 -19.79 -15.61
C ASN A 93 4.00 -19.45 -15.11
N LEU A 94 4.54 -18.32 -15.55
CA LEU A 94 5.88 -17.85 -15.22
C LEU A 94 6.08 -17.67 -13.71
N GLY A 95 5.02 -17.32 -12.97
CA GLY A 95 5.05 -17.19 -11.51
C GLY A 95 5.40 -18.50 -10.81
N THR A 96 4.79 -19.62 -11.22
CA THR A 96 5.11 -20.96 -10.73
C THR A 96 6.53 -21.35 -11.11
N MET A 97 6.98 -21.01 -12.32
CA MET A 97 8.37 -21.27 -12.74
C MET A 97 9.38 -20.52 -11.88
N LEU A 98 9.11 -19.24 -11.53
CA LEU A 98 9.96 -18.44 -10.64
C LEU A 98 9.97 -18.98 -9.21
N GLN A 99 8.83 -19.42 -8.70
CA GLN A 99 8.71 -19.98 -7.34
C GLN A 99 9.45 -21.31 -7.17
N GLU A 100 9.43 -22.17 -8.18
CA GLU A 100 10.09 -23.47 -8.15
C GLU A 100 11.58 -23.43 -8.53
N ALA A 101 12.05 -22.32 -9.09
CA ALA A 101 13.43 -22.21 -9.53
C ALA A 101 14.37 -21.90 -8.37
N ASP A 102 15.39 -22.75 -8.17
CA ASP A 102 16.47 -22.50 -7.19
C ASP A 102 17.43 -21.37 -7.62
N LYS A 103 17.34 -20.93 -8.87
CA LYS A 103 18.21 -19.93 -9.50
C LYS A 103 17.39 -19.04 -10.45
N PRO A 104 17.89 -17.83 -10.78
CA PRO A 104 17.26 -17.00 -11.80
C PRO A 104 17.08 -17.76 -13.12
N LEU A 105 15.99 -17.48 -13.84
CA LEU A 105 15.62 -18.18 -15.09
C LEU A 105 16.63 -17.95 -16.23
N GLY A 106 17.52 -16.97 -16.06
CA GLY A 106 18.60 -16.67 -16.99
C GLY A 106 18.23 -15.60 -18.02
N ALA A 107 19.23 -14.83 -18.43
CA ALA A 107 19.02 -13.66 -19.29
C ALA A 107 18.41 -14.01 -20.65
N GLN A 108 18.80 -15.13 -21.26
CA GLN A 108 18.27 -15.55 -22.55
C GLN A 108 16.77 -15.86 -22.49
N PHE A 109 16.34 -16.63 -21.49
CA PHE A 109 14.94 -16.95 -21.29
C PHE A 109 14.13 -15.70 -20.91
N ALA A 110 14.66 -14.87 -20.00
CA ALA A 110 14.02 -13.62 -19.59
C ALA A 110 13.74 -12.67 -20.77
N VAL A 111 14.74 -12.47 -21.65
CA VAL A 111 14.61 -11.61 -22.83
C VAL A 111 13.59 -12.18 -23.83
N MET A 112 13.64 -13.49 -24.08
CA MET A 112 12.68 -14.17 -24.96
C MET A 112 11.23 -14.04 -24.45
N VAL A 113 10.99 -14.16 -23.15
CA VAL A 113 9.66 -13.94 -22.56
C VAL A 113 9.21 -12.49 -22.78
N VAL A 114 10.09 -11.52 -22.49
CA VAL A 114 9.77 -10.10 -22.65
C VAL A 114 9.46 -9.71 -24.10
N GLU A 115 10.14 -10.31 -25.06
CA GLU A 115 9.88 -10.07 -26.49
C GLU A 115 8.49 -10.53 -26.91
N GLN A 116 8.11 -11.76 -26.57
CA GLN A 116 6.79 -12.30 -26.92
C GLN A 116 5.66 -11.55 -26.20
N VAL A 117 5.86 -11.16 -24.92
CA VAL A 117 4.88 -10.32 -24.20
C VAL A 117 4.82 -8.91 -24.79
N ALA A 118 5.94 -8.36 -25.25
CA ALA A 118 5.97 -7.05 -25.88
C ALA A 118 5.19 -7.01 -27.21
N GLU A 119 5.25 -8.07 -28.01
CA GLU A 119 4.45 -8.21 -29.23
C GLU A 119 2.94 -8.15 -28.91
N ALA A 120 2.49 -8.95 -27.93
CA ALA A 120 1.11 -8.92 -27.45
C ALA A 120 0.67 -7.54 -26.94
N LEU A 121 1.52 -6.88 -26.16
CA LEU A 121 1.23 -5.55 -25.60
C LEU A 121 1.16 -4.48 -26.68
N ASP A 122 2.11 -4.44 -27.61
CA ASP A 122 2.12 -3.44 -28.68
C ASP A 122 0.90 -3.63 -29.61
N ALA A 123 0.48 -4.87 -29.88
CA ALA A 123 -0.74 -5.16 -30.63
C ALA A 123 -2.00 -4.66 -29.89
N ALA A 124 -2.08 -4.86 -28.57
CA ALA A 124 -3.18 -4.35 -27.75
C ALA A 124 -3.19 -2.81 -27.70
N HIS A 125 -2.04 -2.19 -27.44
CA HIS A 125 -1.88 -0.74 -27.33
C HIS A 125 -2.23 -0.03 -28.65
N ALA A 126 -1.95 -0.65 -29.80
CA ALA A 126 -2.33 -0.10 -31.11
C ALA A 126 -3.84 0.06 -31.31
N THR A 127 -4.65 -0.70 -30.56
CA THR A 127 -6.12 -0.62 -30.55
C THR A 127 -6.67 0.18 -29.36
N GLY A 128 -5.79 0.75 -28.54
CA GLY A 128 -6.14 1.50 -27.33
C GLY A 128 -6.48 0.63 -26.12
N LEU A 129 -6.24 -0.68 -26.18
CA LEU A 129 -6.45 -1.59 -25.04
C LEU A 129 -5.19 -1.63 -24.18
N ILE A 130 -5.32 -1.32 -22.89
CA ILE A 130 -4.24 -1.38 -21.88
C ILE A 130 -4.48 -2.59 -20.98
N HIS A 131 -3.45 -3.37 -20.67
CA HIS A 131 -3.60 -4.61 -19.91
C HIS A 131 -3.83 -4.39 -18.41
N ARG A 132 -3.11 -3.46 -17.76
CA ARG A 132 -3.26 -3.05 -16.34
C ARG A 132 -2.99 -4.11 -15.26
N ASP A 133 -2.53 -5.32 -15.62
CA ASP A 133 -2.24 -6.41 -14.67
C ASP A 133 -1.14 -7.34 -15.19
N ILE A 134 -0.07 -6.77 -15.75
CA ILE A 134 1.09 -7.55 -16.16
C ILE A 134 1.82 -8.04 -14.91
N LYS A 135 1.95 -9.36 -14.78
CA LYS A 135 2.65 -10.06 -13.70
C LYS A 135 2.95 -11.51 -14.13
N PRO A 136 3.88 -12.22 -13.46
CA PRO A 136 4.27 -13.57 -13.87
C PRO A 136 3.12 -14.59 -13.89
N SER A 137 2.10 -14.47 -13.04
CA SER A 137 0.96 -15.40 -13.05
C SER A 137 0.07 -15.26 -14.29
N ASN A 138 0.17 -14.15 -15.02
CA ASN A 138 -0.61 -13.87 -16.22
C ASN A 138 0.18 -14.13 -17.52
N ILE A 139 1.36 -14.74 -17.40
CA ILE A 139 2.23 -15.11 -18.52
C ILE A 139 2.32 -16.63 -18.53
N LEU A 140 1.68 -17.28 -19.51
CA LEU A 140 1.72 -18.72 -19.69
C LEU A 140 2.79 -19.10 -20.70
N ILE A 141 3.51 -20.18 -20.43
CA ILE A 141 4.58 -20.70 -21.27
C ILE A 141 4.23 -22.15 -21.60
N THR A 142 4.05 -22.43 -22.89
CA THR A 142 3.78 -23.80 -23.37
C THR A 142 5.08 -24.53 -23.66
N ASP A 143 4.95 -25.80 -24.03
CA ASP A 143 6.06 -26.54 -24.62
C ASP A 143 6.61 -25.79 -25.85
N GLY A 144 7.94 -25.76 -25.97
CA GLY A 144 8.63 -25.00 -27.02
C GLY A 144 8.84 -23.51 -26.72
N ASP A 145 8.72 -23.10 -25.46
CA ASP A 145 8.98 -21.72 -24.97
C ASP A 145 8.09 -20.64 -25.62
N PHE A 146 6.90 -21.05 -26.09
CA PHE A 146 5.92 -20.13 -26.66
C PHE A 146 5.09 -19.48 -25.54
N VAL A 147 4.98 -18.16 -25.58
CA VAL A 147 4.37 -17.35 -24.52
C VAL A 147 2.97 -16.89 -24.92
N TYR A 148 2.03 -17.04 -24.00
CA TYR A 148 0.70 -16.46 -24.05
C TYR A 148 0.51 -15.47 -22.91
N LEU A 149 0.11 -14.24 -23.25
CA LEU A 149 -0.39 -13.25 -22.31
C LEU A 149 -1.89 -13.46 -22.11
N ILE A 150 -2.29 -13.70 -20.86
CA ILE A 150 -3.67 -13.92 -20.45
C ILE A 150 -4.18 -12.78 -19.58
N ASP A 151 -5.51 -12.74 -19.39
CA ASP A 151 -6.15 -11.86 -18.42
C ASP A 151 -5.86 -10.37 -18.65
N PHE A 152 -6.07 -9.90 -19.89
CA PHE A 152 -6.26 -8.47 -20.15
C PHE A 152 -7.26 -7.93 -19.14
N GLY A 153 -6.97 -6.76 -18.55
CA GLY A 153 -7.63 -6.23 -17.36
C GLY A 153 -9.07 -5.78 -17.54
N LEU A 154 -9.91 -6.64 -18.14
CA LEU A 154 -11.33 -6.53 -18.51
C LEU A 154 -12.28 -6.13 -17.36
N ALA A 155 -11.74 -5.91 -16.15
CA ALA A 155 -12.45 -5.69 -14.90
C ALA A 155 -11.71 -4.74 -13.93
N ARG A 156 -10.61 -4.08 -14.32
CA ARG A 156 -9.95 -3.09 -13.45
C ARG A 156 -10.20 -1.67 -13.95
N THR A 157 -11.21 -1.04 -13.38
CA THR A 157 -11.24 0.42 -13.31
C THR A 157 -10.33 0.90 -12.19
N ALA A 158 -9.75 2.09 -12.33
CA ALA A 158 -9.52 2.98 -11.20
C ALA A 158 -10.82 3.06 -10.36
N GLY A 159 -10.76 2.61 -9.10
CA GLY A 159 -11.86 2.79 -8.15
C GLY A 159 -12.73 1.59 -7.77
N GLU A 160 -12.41 0.33 -8.15
CA GLU A 160 -13.17 -0.83 -7.63
C GLU A 160 -12.39 -1.75 -6.69
N ARG A 161 -13.00 -1.93 -5.50
CA ARG A 161 -12.63 -2.84 -4.41
C ARG A 161 -12.81 -4.30 -4.85
N GLY A 162 -11.71 -4.99 -5.18
CA GLY A 162 -11.71 -6.38 -5.62
C GLY A 162 -10.78 -7.28 -4.79
N LEU A 163 -11.38 -7.91 -3.77
CA LEU A 163 -10.94 -9.02 -2.91
C LEU A 163 -9.70 -8.87 -2.00
N THR A 164 -10.04 -8.85 -0.71
CA THR A 164 -9.22 -9.04 0.47
C THR A 164 -8.79 -10.50 0.63
N THR A 165 -7.55 -10.79 0.26
CA THR A 165 -6.72 -11.78 0.95
C THR A 165 -5.31 -11.19 0.94
N ALA A 166 -4.76 -10.87 2.10
CA ALA A 166 -3.51 -10.09 2.23
C ALA A 166 -2.35 -10.59 1.32
N GLY A 167 -2.31 -11.89 1.00
CA GLY A 167 -1.31 -12.48 0.11
C GLY A 167 -1.53 -12.29 -1.41
N SER A 168 -2.77 -12.19 -1.90
CA SER A 168 -3.07 -12.06 -3.35
C SER A 168 -3.00 -10.60 -3.82
N THR A 169 -3.33 -9.66 -2.94
CA THR A 169 -3.22 -8.22 -3.17
C THR A 169 -1.75 -7.79 -3.27
N LEU A 170 -0.88 -8.27 -2.35
CA LEU A 170 0.55 -7.96 -2.36
C LEU A 170 1.26 -8.45 -3.64
N GLY A 171 0.92 -9.65 -4.11
CA GLY A 171 1.47 -10.22 -5.35
C GLY A 171 1.12 -9.42 -6.61
N THR A 172 -0.04 -8.77 -6.64
CA THR A 172 -0.46 -7.93 -7.78
C THR A 172 0.22 -6.56 -7.74
N LEU A 173 0.39 -6.00 -6.55
CA LEU A 173 0.99 -4.68 -6.37
C LEU A 173 2.49 -4.66 -6.60
N ALA A 174 3.14 -5.83 -6.57
CA ALA A 174 4.57 -5.95 -6.79
C ALA A 174 5.07 -5.61 -8.20
N TYR A 175 4.16 -5.38 -9.14
CA TYR A 175 4.46 -4.98 -10.52
C TYR A 175 3.74 -3.68 -10.89
N MET A 176 3.05 -3.04 -9.94
CA MET A 176 2.20 -1.88 -10.21
C MET A 176 3.05 -0.62 -10.43
N ALA A 177 2.73 0.11 -11.49
CA ALA A 177 3.42 1.35 -11.83
C ALA A 177 3.08 2.49 -10.83
N PRO A 178 4.03 3.42 -10.54
CA PRO A 178 3.86 4.51 -9.57
C PRO A 178 2.60 5.36 -9.78
N GLU A 179 2.30 5.72 -11.04
CA GLU A 179 1.15 6.56 -11.39
C GLU A 179 -0.20 5.93 -11.02
N ARG A 180 -0.25 4.60 -10.88
CA ARG A 180 -1.44 3.89 -10.39
C ARG A 180 -1.69 4.11 -8.90
N PHE A 181 -0.67 4.61 -8.19
CA PHE A 181 -0.74 5.07 -6.81
C PHE A 181 -0.80 6.60 -6.69
N GLU A 182 -0.82 7.36 -7.78
CA GLU A 182 -0.88 8.84 -7.72
C GLU A 182 -2.23 9.37 -8.20
N GLY A 183 -3.11 8.48 -8.70
CA GLY A 183 -4.38 8.87 -9.32
C GLY A 183 -4.21 9.58 -10.67
N GLY A 184 -3.01 9.54 -11.26
CA GLY A 184 -2.71 10.11 -12.58
C GLY A 184 -3.31 9.28 -13.73
N GLU A 185 -3.25 9.81 -14.95
CA GLU A 185 -3.69 9.05 -16.14
C GLU A 185 -2.83 7.81 -16.35
N VAL A 186 -3.48 6.64 -16.31
CA VAL A 186 -2.87 5.34 -16.59
C VAL A 186 -2.92 5.09 -18.08
N ASP A 187 -1.76 5.05 -18.73
CA ASP A 187 -1.63 4.72 -20.15
C ASP A 187 -0.79 3.45 -20.36
N ARG A 188 -0.51 3.13 -21.62
CA ARG A 188 0.31 1.99 -22.04
C ARG A 188 1.67 1.87 -21.31
N ARG A 189 2.24 2.97 -20.83
CA ARG A 189 3.54 3.01 -20.14
C ARG A 189 3.49 2.38 -18.76
N SER A 190 2.30 2.18 -18.20
CA SER A 190 2.11 1.39 -16.99
C SER A 190 2.34 -0.11 -17.23
N ASP A 191 1.92 -0.65 -18.39
CA ASP A 191 2.21 -2.05 -18.75
C ASP A 191 3.70 -2.27 -19.02
N ILE A 192 4.37 -1.27 -19.62
CA ILE A 192 5.83 -1.29 -19.84
C ILE A 192 6.60 -1.34 -18.53
N TYR A 193 6.18 -0.55 -17.53
CA TYR A 193 6.77 -0.59 -16.18
C TYR A 193 6.64 -1.99 -15.57
N ALA A 194 5.44 -2.55 -15.62
CA ALA A 194 5.15 -3.87 -15.07
C ALA A 194 5.92 -4.99 -15.79
N LEU A 195 6.03 -4.94 -17.12
CA LEU A 195 6.87 -5.85 -17.90
C LEU A 195 8.35 -5.72 -17.55
N THR A 196 8.83 -4.50 -17.27
CA THR A 196 10.21 -4.28 -16.79
C THR A 196 10.42 -4.90 -15.40
N CYS A 197 9.43 -4.85 -14.52
CA CYS A 197 9.46 -5.54 -13.23
C CYS A 197 9.59 -7.06 -13.40
N VAL A 198 8.84 -7.65 -14.34
CA VAL A 198 8.93 -9.08 -14.70
C VAL A 198 10.33 -9.42 -15.25
N LEU A 199 10.88 -8.59 -16.14
CA LEU A 199 12.24 -8.76 -16.65
C LEU A 199 13.26 -8.82 -15.50
N TYR A 200 13.20 -7.87 -14.57
CA TYR A 200 14.10 -7.84 -13.42
C TYR A 200 14.01 -9.13 -12.58
N GLU A 201 12.80 -9.60 -12.29
CA GLU A 201 12.60 -10.80 -11.48
C GLU A 201 13.09 -12.06 -12.19
N CYS A 202 12.87 -12.20 -13.50
CA CYS A 202 13.43 -13.30 -14.28
C CYS A 202 14.96 -13.29 -14.29
N LEU A 203 15.58 -12.10 -14.34
CA LEU A 203 17.03 -11.93 -14.36
C LEU A 203 17.68 -12.21 -13.00
N THR A 204 17.01 -11.86 -11.91
CA THR A 204 17.60 -11.85 -10.56
C THR A 204 17.04 -12.92 -9.63
N GLY A 205 15.92 -13.55 -9.98
CA GLY A 205 15.18 -14.49 -9.13
C GLY A 205 14.47 -13.80 -7.96
N SER A 206 14.38 -12.47 -7.93
CA SER A 206 13.74 -11.71 -6.86
C SER A 206 12.98 -10.51 -7.41
N ARG A 207 11.87 -10.16 -6.78
CA ARG A 207 11.08 -8.99 -7.19
C ARG A 207 11.91 -7.71 -7.12
N PRO A 208 11.60 -6.68 -7.94
CA PRO A 208 12.32 -5.41 -7.93
C PRO A 208 12.33 -4.72 -6.57
N TYR A 209 11.19 -4.81 -5.86
CA TYR A 209 11.02 -4.31 -4.50
C TYR A 209 10.38 -5.42 -3.65
N PRO A 210 11.19 -6.28 -3.01
CA PRO A 210 10.68 -7.24 -2.04
C PRO A 210 10.05 -6.50 -0.86
N ALA A 211 8.89 -6.97 -0.42
CA ALA A 211 8.11 -6.35 0.63
C ALA A 211 7.31 -7.43 1.36
N ASP A 212 7.24 -7.31 2.69
CA ASP A 212 6.43 -8.17 3.56
C ASP A 212 5.07 -7.52 3.86
N SER A 213 4.89 -6.24 3.47
CA SER A 213 3.66 -5.48 3.67
C SER A 213 3.26 -4.67 2.43
N LEU A 214 1.98 -4.32 2.38
CA LEU A 214 1.38 -3.53 1.31
C LEU A 214 2.09 -2.17 1.15
N GLU A 215 2.34 -1.50 2.26
CA GLU A 215 2.95 -0.17 2.34
C GLU A 215 4.39 -0.19 1.84
N GLN A 216 5.14 -1.23 2.20
CA GLN A 216 6.50 -1.43 1.72
C GLN A 216 6.55 -1.63 0.20
N GLN A 217 5.54 -2.33 -0.36
CA GLN A 217 5.43 -2.56 -1.79
C GLN A 217 5.17 -1.23 -2.53
N ILE A 218 4.20 -0.45 -2.04
CA ILE A 218 3.85 0.86 -2.60
C ILE A 218 5.05 1.81 -2.52
N ALA A 219 5.67 1.96 -1.34
CA ALA A 219 6.85 2.81 -1.14
C ALA A 219 8.05 2.38 -2.01
N GLY A 220 8.19 1.07 -2.26
CA GLY A 220 9.14 0.51 -3.22
C GLY A 220 8.97 1.14 -4.60
N HIS A 221 7.77 1.00 -5.15
CA HIS A 221 7.45 1.52 -6.48
C HIS A 221 7.50 3.04 -6.54
N MET A 222 7.09 3.75 -5.49
CA MET A 222 7.01 5.22 -5.49
C MET A 222 8.37 5.90 -5.29
N MET A 223 9.10 5.50 -4.25
CA MET A 223 10.18 6.33 -3.70
C MET A 223 11.54 5.64 -3.69
N SER A 224 11.56 4.30 -3.63
CA SER A 224 12.83 3.56 -3.51
C SER A 224 13.70 3.75 -4.76
N PRO A 225 15.04 3.73 -4.60
CA PRO A 225 15.97 3.77 -5.73
C PRO A 225 15.62 2.75 -6.80
N LEU A 226 15.98 3.05 -8.06
CA LEU A 226 15.75 2.13 -9.16
C LEU A 226 16.64 0.89 -8.99
N PRO A 227 16.07 -0.32 -9.07
CA PRO A 227 16.80 -1.55 -8.80
C PRO A 227 17.80 -1.82 -9.92
N ARG A 228 18.95 -2.41 -9.57
CA ARG A 228 20.05 -2.70 -10.48
C ARG A 228 20.34 -4.20 -10.50
N PRO A 229 20.07 -4.92 -11.60
CA PRO A 229 20.45 -6.32 -11.74
C PRO A 229 21.91 -6.62 -11.38
N SER A 230 22.83 -5.68 -11.66
CA SER A 230 24.25 -5.81 -11.33
C SER A 230 24.56 -5.92 -9.84
N ALA A 231 23.67 -5.42 -8.97
CA ALA A 231 23.82 -5.55 -7.53
C ALA A 231 23.65 -7.00 -7.06
N THR A 232 22.86 -7.80 -7.80
CA THR A 232 22.68 -9.24 -7.55
C THR A 232 23.74 -10.07 -8.26
N ASP A 233 24.02 -9.76 -9.53
CA ASP A 233 25.04 -10.43 -10.33
C ASP A 233 25.75 -9.43 -11.26
N PRO A 234 27.05 -9.12 -11.06
CA PRO A 234 27.80 -8.18 -11.88
C PRO A 234 27.77 -8.47 -13.39
N ARG A 235 27.51 -9.72 -13.79
CA ARG A 235 27.35 -10.11 -15.22
C ARG A 235 26.12 -9.48 -15.87
N LEU A 236 25.16 -9.02 -15.07
CA LEU A 236 23.94 -8.37 -15.52
C LEU A 236 24.08 -6.85 -15.68
N ALA A 237 25.28 -6.27 -15.55
CA ALA A 237 25.49 -4.82 -15.65
C ALA A 237 24.98 -4.18 -16.94
N ALA A 238 24.94 -4.92 -18.04
CA ALA A 238 24.36 -4.42 -19.29
C ALA A 238 22.84 -4.14 -19.20
N PHE A 239 22.14 -4.76 -18.25
CA PHE A 239 20.71 -4.59 -18.03
C PHE A 239 20.35 -3.43 -17.09
N ASP A 240 21.31 -2.87 -16.35
CA ASP A 240 21.03 -1.80 -15.38
C ASP A 240 20.32 -0.61 -16.04
N ALA A 241 20.82 -0.14 -17.18
CA ALA A 241 20.21 0.96 -17.92
C ALA A 241 18.82 0.61 -18.50
N VAL A 242 18.57 -0.68 -18.81
CA VAL A 242 17.28 -1.16 -19.30
C VAL A 242 16.25 -1.10 -18.18
N ILE A 243 16.61 -1.62 -16.99
CA ILE A 243 15.74 -1.58 -15.82
C ILE A 243 15.53 -0.14 -15.33
N GLU A 244 16.59 0.67 -15.27
CA GLU A 244 16.53 2.07 -14.88
C GLU A 244 15.56 2.86 -15.76
N LYS A 245 15.66 2.72 -17.09
CA LYS A 245 14.75 3.39 -18.01
C LYS A 245 13.33 2.83 -17.93
N GLY A 246 13.15 1.51 -17.98
CA GLY A 246 11.82 0.89 -17.98
C GLY A 246 11.04 1.09 -16.68
N MET A 247 11.73 1.18 -15.53
CA MET A 247 11.14 1.43 -14.22
C MET A 247 11.23 2.90 -13.76
N ALA A 248 11.58 3.84 -14.65
CA ALA A 248 11.63 5.25 -14.29
C ALA A 248 10.29 5.70 -13.68
N LYS A 249 10.33 6.42 -12.55
CA LYS A 249 9.11 6.76 -11.80
C LYS A 249 8.12 7.56 -12.64
N LYS A 250 8.64 8.54 -13.40
CA LYS A 250 7.83 9.34 -14.33
C LYS A 250 7.62 8.61 -15.68
N PRO A 251 6.37 8.42 -16.15
CA PRO A 251 6.07 7.69 -17.39
C PRO A 251 6.81 8.20 -18.64
N GLU A 252 6.99 9.51 -18.80
CA GLU A 252 7.67 10.14 -19.94
C GLU A 252 9.17 9.81 -20.02
N LYS A 253 9.77 9.33 -18.93
CA LYS A 253 11.17 8.89 -18.89
C LYS A 253 11.34 7.42 -19.27
N ARG A 254 10.25 6.67 -19.44
CA ARG A 254 10.27 5.24 -19.78
C ARG A 254 10.47 5.00 -21.27
N TYR A 255 10.58 3.73 -21.64
CA TYR A 255 10.34 3.31 -23.02
C TYR A 255 8.92 3.66 -23.42
N GLN A 256 8.74 4.06 -24.68
CA GLN A 256 7.44 4.51 -25.15
C GLN A 256 6.61 3.35 -25.72
N SER A 257 7.22 2.22 -26.11
CA SER A 257 6.51 0.97 -26.44
C SER A 257 7.12 -0.24 -25.75
N ALA A 258 6.38 -1.35 -25.69
CA ALA A 258 6.90 -2.59 -25.14
C ALA A 258 8.01 -3.17 -26.05
N GLY A 259 7.88 -3.02 -27.37
CA GLY A 259 8.92 -3.38 -28.33
C GLY A 259 10.23 -2.61 -28.15
N GLU A 260 10.20 -1.34 -27.75
CA GLU A 260 11.41 -0.58 -27.42
C GLU A 260 12.15 -1.16 -26.20
N LEU A 261 11.40 -1.57 -25.16
CA LEU A 261 11.94 -2.26 -23.98
C LEU A 261 12.57 -3.59 -24.40
N ALA A 262 11.86 -4.40 -25.18
CA ALA A 262 12.33 -5.71 -25.66
C ALA A 262 13.62 -5.58 -26.49
N ALA A 263 13.67 -4.63 -27.43
CA ALA A 263 14.85 -4.36 -28.23
C ALA A 263 16.05 -3.90 -27.37
N ALA A 264 15.80 -3.13 -26.31
CA ALA A 264 16.85 -2.75 -25.36
C ALA A 264 17.37 -3.93 -24.55
N ALA A 265 16.49 -4.82 -24.08
CA ALA A 265 16.85 -6.03 -23.37
C ALA A 265 17.67 -7.00 -24.24
N ARG A 266 17.31 -7.17 -25.52
CA ARG A 266 18.09 -7.96 -26.51
C ARG A 266 19.50 -7.40 -26.73
N ARG A 267 19.63 -6.08 -26.83
CA ARG A 267 20.94 -5.42 -26.95
C ARG A 267 21.79 -5.61 -25.69
N ALA A 268 21.20 -5.50 -24.51
CA ALA A 268 21.89 -5.74 -23.25
C ALA A 268 22.41 -7.19 -23.14
N MET A 269 21.63 -8.17 -23.57
CA MET A 269 22.03 -9.59 -23.58
C MET A 269 23.24 -9.88 -24.48
N THR A 270 23.37 -9.15 -25.58
CA THR A 270 24.44 -9.35 -26.58
C THR A 270 25.65 -8.42 -26.38
N ALA A 271 25.58 -7.52 -25.38
CA ALA A 271 26.66 -6.60 -25.08
C ALA A 271 27.87 -7.36 -24.50
N PRO A 272 29.11 -7.07 -24.94
CA PRO A 272 30.31 -7.63 -24.34
C PRO A 272 30.40 -7.24 -22.86
N ALA A 273 30.54 -8.22 -21.96
CA ALA A 273 30.77 -7.94 -20.55
C ALA A 273 31.98 -6.99 -20.40
N PRO A 274 31.89 -5.90 -19.61
CA PRO A 274 33.03 -5.03 -19.39
C PRO A 274 34.17 -5.88 -18.81
N ARG A 275 35.26 -6.03 -19.56
CA ARG A 275 36.50 -6.61 -19.02
C ARG A 275 36.92 -5.69 -17.89
N SER A 276 36.84 -6.16 -16.65
CA SER A 276 37.35 -5.46 -15.48
C SER A 276 38.81 -5.06 -15.75
N GLY A 277 39.00 -3.76 -15.96
CA GLY A 277 40.29 -3.16 -16.23
C GLY A 277 41.23 -3.40 -15.06
N ARG A 278 42.37 -4.01 -15.39
CA ARG A 278 43.52 -4.26 -14.53
C ARG A 278 44.25 -2.93 -14.29
N GLY A 279 44.53 -2.59 -13.02
CA GLY A 279 45.43 -1.49 -12.58
C GLY A 279 44.66 -0.22 -12.20
N SER A 280 44.79 0.35 -11.00
CA SER A 280 46.02 0.71 -10.30
C SER A 280 45.89 0.65 -8.78
N ARG A 281 47.04 0.48 -8.11
CA ARG A 281 47.28 0.28 -6.68
C ARG A 281 47.17 1.60 -5.88
N HIS A 282 46.81 1.45 -4.60
CA HIS A 282 47.11 2.24 -3.38
C HIS A 282 45.83 2.32 -2.50
N ALA A 283 45.77 2.01 -1.21
CA ALA A 283 46.77 1.67 -0.21
C ALA A 283 46.11 0.90 0.98
N ALA A 284 46.92 0.02 1.60
CA ALA A 284 46.96 -0.43 2.99
C ALA A 284 45.69 -0.52 3.87
N THR A 285 45.39 -1.75 4.31
CA THR A 285 44.61 -2.13 5.51
C THR A 285 45.36 -1.80 6.82
N PRO A 286 44.72 -1.85 8.01
CA PRO A 286 44.58 -3.14 8.70
C PRO A 286 43.22 -3.41 9.36
N ARG A 287 42.83 -4.69 9.24
CA ARG A 287 41.85 -5.42 10.04
C ARG A 287 42.09 -5.26 11.54
N ARG A 288 41.01 -5.20 12.33
CA ARG A 288 41.03 -5.57 13.75
C ARG A 288 40.01 -6.68 14.02
N ARG A 289 40.42 -7.65 14.83
CA ARG A 289 39.83 -8.98 15.01
C ARG A 289 39.48 -9.17 16.50
N VAL A 290 38.33 -9.84 16.74
CA VAL A 290 37.84 -10.64 17.92
C VAL A 290 37.71 -9.96 19.31
N PRO A 291 36.97 -10.53 20.31
CA PRO A 291 36.17 -11.79 20.39
C PRO A 291 34.70 -11.56 20.89
N GLY A 292 33.73 -12.48 20.98
CA GLY A 292 33.71 -13.95 21.02
C GLY A 292 33.52 -14.49 22.46
N LYS A 293 32.27 -14.58 22.97
CA LYS A 293 31.72 -15.48 24.03
C LYS A 293 30.27 -15.05 24.37
N ALA A 294 29.27 -15.88 24.05
CA ALA A 294 28.53 -16.82 24.93
C ALA A 294 27.36 -16.11 25.65
N LEU A 295 26.10 -16.55 25.55
CA LEU A 295 25.57 -17.83 26.01
C LEU A 295 24.28 -18.26 25.28
N ALA A 296 24.07 -19.58 25.26
CA ALA A 296 22.91 -20.29 24.75
C ALA A 296 22.04 -20.84 25.90
N ALA A 297 20.74 -21.02 25.65
CA ALA A 297 19.81 -22.06 26.15
C ALA A 297 18.41 -21.69 25.61
N ALA A 298 17.72 -22.43 24.71
CA ALA A 298 17.09 -23.76 24.84
C ALA A 298 16.22 -23.88 26.12
N ALA A 299 14.94 -24.26 26.13
CA ALA A 299 14.24 -25.24 25.30
C ALA A 299 12.68 -25.17 25.46
N THR A 300 11.98 -25.45 24.36
CA THR A 300 10.71 -26.19 24.12
C THR A 300 9.89 -26.82 25.26
N VAL A 301 8.54 -26.84 25.12
CA VAL A 301 7.59 -28.00 25.27
C VAL A 301 6.17 -27.58 24.77
N VAL A 302 5.67 -28.06 23.60
CA VAL A 302 4.72 -29.20 23.31
C VAL A 302 3.23 -28.77 23.37
N ILE A 303 2.55 -28.58 22.22
CA ILE A 303 1.69 -29.51 21.42
C ILE A 303 0.22 -29.62 21.90
N ALA A 304 -0.66 -29.13 21.02
CA ALA A 304 -1.91 -29.66 20.46
C ALA A 304 -2.98 -30.37 21.33
N VAL A 305 -4.25 -30.08 20.98
CA VAL A 305 -5.25 -30.97 20.32
C VAL A 305 -6.52 -30.10 20.14
N ALA A 306 -6.93 -29.73 18.91
CA ALA A 306 -7.89 -30.43 18.04
C ALA A 306 -9.25 -30.69 18.71
N ALA A 307 -10.41 -30.72 18.07
CA ALA A 307 -10.96 -30.36 16.78
C ALA A 307 -12.45 -30.73 16.90
N ALA A 308 -13.28 -30.10 16.07
CA ALA A 308 -14.51 -30.65 15.51
C ALA A 308 -15.73 -30.91 16.42
N GLY A 309 -16.87 -30.39 15.98
CA GLY A 309 -18.19 -30.81 16.43
C GLY A 309 -19.30 -30.05 15.72
N LEU A 310 -19.57 -30.43 14.46
CA LEU A 310 -20.65 -29.93 13.60
C LEU A 310 -22.07 -30.13 14.19
N TRP A 311 -22.93 -29.14 13.91
CA TRP A 311 -24.35 -29.20 13.46
C TRP A 311 -25.35 -30.13 14.18
N THR A 312 -26.47 -29.54 14.66
CA THR A 312 -27.85 -29.96 14.33
C THR A 312 -28.87 -28.83 14.58
N TRP A 313 -29.95 -28.84 13.78
CA TRP A 313 -31.06 -27.88 13.67
C TRP A 313 -32.06 -27.80 14.85
N ALA A 314 -32.70 -26.61 14.92
CA ALA A 314 -33.88 -26.05 15.64
C ALA A 314 -35.04 -26.98 16.09
N PRO A 315 -35.90 -26.56 17.06
CA PRO A 315 -37.02 -25.62 16.81
C PRO A 315 -37.34 -24.59 17.92
N TRP A 316 -38.20 -23.62 17.56
CA TRP A 316 -38.54 -22.35 18.22
C TRP A 316 -39.39 -22.37 19.53
N ARG A 317 -39.38 -21.18 20.20
CA ARG A 317 -40.35 -20.53 21.13
C ARG A 317 -40.09 -20.70 22.64
N ASP A 318 -40.13 -19.68 23.53
CA ASP A 318 -40.59 -18.27 23.46
C ASP A 318 -39.87 -17.36 24.51
N HIS A 319 -39.71 -16.10 24.11
CA HIS A 319 -39.65 -14.80 24.83
C HIS A 319 -38.81 -14.54 26.10
N GLY A 320 -37.78 -13.70 25.94
CA GLY A 320 -37.23 -12.84 26.99
C GLY A 320 -36.13 -11.89 26.49
N ALA A 321 -36.51 -10.62 26.24
CA ALA A 321 -35.70 -9.40 26.06
C ALA A 321 -34.60 -9.35 24.97
N ALA A 322 -34.71 -8.34 24.11
CA ALA A 322 -33.86 -8.10 22.94
C ALA A 322 -32.39 -7.84 23.31
N ALA A 323 -31.50 -8.74 22.88
CA ALA A 323 -30.16 -8.36 22.47
C ALA A 323 -30.23 -8.08 20.96
N GLU A 324 -30.17 -6.80 20.58
CA GLU A 324 -29.91 -6.44 19.18
C GLU A 324 -28.61 -7.11 18.74
N ASN A 325 -28.60 -7.69 17.53
CA ASN A 325 -27.41 -8.27 16.94
C ASN A 325 -26.41 -7.14 16.66
N LEU A 326 -25.52 -6.86 17.61
CA LEU A 326 -24.42 -5.92 17.41
C LEU A 326 -23.51 -6.40 16.26
N PRO A 327 -22.89 -5.48 15.51
CA PRO A 327 -21.93 -5.83 14.48
C PRO A 327 -20.75 -6.65 15.03
N ASP A 328 -20.18 -7.53 14.20
CA ASP A 328 -18.99 -8.30 14.57
C ASP A 328 -17.85 -7.38 15.03
N GLY A 329 -17.30 -7.67 16.23
CA GLY A 329 -16.22 -6.89 16.85
C GLY A 329 -16.68 -5.76 17.79
N ALA A 330 -18.00 -5.55 17.95
CA ALA A 330 -18.54 -4.66 18.97
C ALA A 330 -18.48 -5.28 20.37
N VAL A 331 -18.28 -4.43 21.38
CA VAL A 331 -18.26 -4.83 22.79
C VAL A 331 -19.52 -4.27 23.46
N ALA A 332 -20.50 -5.14 23.73
CA ALA A 332 -21.84 -4.73 24.19
C ALA A 332 -21.80 -3.75 25.38
N ALA A 333 -21.00 -4.04 26.40
CA ALA A 333 -20.89 -3.18 27.58
C ALA A 333 -20.38 -1.76 27.27
N ILE A 334 -19.49 -1.61 26.28
CA ILE A 334 -18.94 -0.31 25.87
C ILE A 334 -19.89 0.37 24.88
N ALA A 335 -20.48 -0.37 23.93
CA ALA A 335 -21.52 0.13 23.03
C ALA A 335 -22.73 0.70 23.81
N ASP A 336 -23.00 0.15 25.00
CA ASP A 336 -24.04 0.64 25.90
C ASP A 336 -23.77 2.00 26.55
N THR A 337 -22.56 2.53 26.42
CA THR A 337 -22.21 3.90 26.88
C THR A 337 -22.41 4.97 25.81
N VAL A 338 -22.64 4.58 24.54
CA VAL A 338 -22.87 5.51 23.43
C VAL A 338 -24.18 6.28 23.66
N PRO A 339 -24.21 7.61 23.49
CA PRO A 339 -25.44 8.41 23.55
C PRO A 339 -26.57 7.84 22.68
N ALA A 340 -27.80 7.89 23.19
CA ALA A 340 -28.95 7.22 22.55
C ALA A 340 -29.23 7.74 21.13
N ASP A 341 -29.05 9.03 20.89
CA ASP A 341 -29.20 9.68 19.59
C ASP A 341 -28.19 9.14 18.57
N ILE A 342 -26.92 8.99 18.95
CA ILE A 342 -25.88 8.42 18.07
C ILE A 342 -26.14 6.93 17.84
N ARG A 343 -26.42 6.17 18.91
CA ARG A 343 -26.69 4.72 18.83
C ARG A 343 -27.86 4.40 17.90
N GLN A 344 -28.92 5.21 17.95
CA GLN A 344 -30.11 5.02 17.11
C GLN A 344 -29.82 5.23 15.62
N THR A 345 -28.85 6.08 15.26
CA THR A 345 -28.41 6.21 13.87
C THR A 345 -27.45 5.09 13.43
N GLY A 346 -26.78 4.45 14.37
CA GLY A 346 -25.73 3.45 14.12
C GLY A 346 -24.48 4.02 13.43
N ARG A 347 -24.31 5.35 13.39
CA ARG A 347 -23.20 6.01 12.71
C ARG A 347 -22.47 6.96 13.66
N LEU A 348 -21.15 7.07 13.50
CA LEU A 348 -20.33 8.08 14.16
C LEU A 348 -19.86 9.08 13.10
N VAL A 349 -20.40 10.30 13.12
CA VAL A 349 -20.08 11.35 12.16
C VAL A 349 -18.80 12.08 12.58
N ILE A 350 -17.77 11.99 11.74
CA ILE A 350 -16.41 12.41 12.10
C ILE A 350 -15.92 13.50 11.14
N GLY A 351 -15.63 14.70 11.65
CA GLY A 351 -14.99 15.76 10.87
C GLY A 351 -13.49 15.46 10.70
N VAL A 352 -13.02 15.49 9.45
CA VAL A 352 -11.60 15.29 9.13
C VAL A 352 -11.05 16.35 8.16
N ASN A 353 -9.78 16.69 8.25
CA ASN A 353 -9.09 17.58 7.30
C ASN A 353 -7.97 16.83 6.58
N VAL A 354 -8.04 16.72 5.26
CA VAL A 354 -7.01 16.04 4.45
C VAL A 354 -6.36 16.97 3.42
N PRO A 355 -5.08 16.74 3.06
CA PRO A 355 -4.20 15.65 3.52
C PRO A 355 -3.29 16.04 4.69
N TYR A 356 -3.06 15.09 5.59
CA TYR A 356 -2.05 15.14 6.64
C TYR A 356 -1.46 13.72 6.88
N ALA A 357 -0.59 13.28 5.97
CA ALA A 357 0.03 11.96 6.08
C ALA A 357 1.11 11.92 7.20
N PRO A 358 1.20 10.83 7.99
CA PRO A 358 0.47 9.56 7.88
C PRO A 358 -0.85 9.50 8.66
N MET A 359 -1.31 10.60 9.24
CA MET A 359 -2.42 10.61 10.22
C MET A 359 -3.78 10.46 9.54
N GLU A 360 -4.05 11.27 8.52
CA GLU A 360 -5.26 11.21 7.70
C GLU A 360 -4.99 11.74 6.30
N PHE A 361 -5.18 10.92 5.28
CA PHE A 361 -5.03 11.33 3.89
C PHE A 361 -5.86 10.45 2.99
N LYS A 362 -6.10 10.90 1.77
CA LYS A 362 -6.73 10.06 0.76
C LYS A 362 -5.67 9.22 0.08
N ASN A 363 -5.85 7.90 0.11
CA ASN A 363 -5.09 7.03 -0.75
C ASN A 363 -5.54 7.24 -2.21
N THR A 364 -4.98 6.40 -3.05
CA THR A 364 -5.01 6.46 -4.50
C THR A 364 -6.38 6.08 -5.06
N ASP A 365 -7.16 5.36 -4.24
CA ASP A 365 -8.55 5.02 -4.47
C ASP A 365 -9.51 6.10 -3.91
N GLY A 366 -8.98 7.25 -3.50
CA GLY A 366 -9.72 8.35 -2.86
C GLY A 366 -10.21 8.00 -1.45
N GLN A 367 -9.79 6.86 -0.89
CA GLN A 367 -10.24 6.41 0.42
C GLN A 367 -9.46 7.12 1.51
N LEU A 368 -10.18 7.56 2.53
CA LEU A 368 -9.56 8.07 3.73
C LEU A 368 -8.84 6.92 4.47
N VAL A 369 -7.53 7.08 4.64
CA VAL A 369 -6.62 6.18 5.35
C VAL A 369 -5.67 7.01 6.22
N GLY A 370 -5.01 6.34 7.15
CA GLY A 370 -4.03 6.97 8.03
C GLY A 370 -4.15 6.46 9.45
N PHE A 371 -3.20 6.81 10.30
CA PHE A 371 -3.18 6.39 11.70
C PHE A 371 -4.46 6.78 12.44
N ASP A 372 -4.86 8.06 12.37
CA ASP A 372 -6.03 8.59 13.08
C ASP A 372 -7.32 7.92 12.57
N VAL A 373 -7.38 7.70 11.25
CA VAL A 373 -8.50 7.07 10.55
C VAL A 373 -8.66 5.60 10.93
N GLU A 374 -7.58 4.82 10.91
CA GLU A 374 -7.63 3.39 11.26
C GLU A 374 -7.89 3.19 12.76
N LEU A 375 -7.35 4.05 13.61
CA LEU A 375 -7.64 4.04 15.04
C LEU A 375 -9.12 4.36 15.32
N MET A 376 -9.67 5.39 14.67
CA MET A 376 -11.07 5.74 14.81
C MET A 376 -12.00 4.65 14.27
N LYS A 377 -11.64 3.94 13.20
CA LYS A 377 -12.38 2.76 12.73
C LYS A 377 -12.39 1.63 13.76
N ALA A 378 -11.26 1.35 14.42
CA ALA A 378 -11.18 0.34 15.47
C ALA A 378 -12.05 0.73 16.69
N VAL A 379 -12.01 1.99 17.11
CA VAL A 379 -12.84 2.52 18.20
C VAL A 379 -14.33 2.47 17.83
N ALA A 380 -14.72 2.94 16.65
CA ALA A 380 -16.11 2.88 16.19
C ALA A 380 -16.64 1.44 16.13
N ARG A 381 -15.81 0.47 15.72
CA ARG A 381 -16.16 -0.96 15.72
C ARG A 381 -16.45 -1.45 17.14
N VAL A 382 -15.63 -1.13 18.12
CA VAL A 382 -15.87 -1.49 19.54
C VAL A 382 -17.19 -0.89 20.04
N LEU A 383 -17.50 0.33 19.63
CA LEU A 383 -18.77 1.02 19.94
C LEU A 383 -19.98 0.48 19.18
N GLY A 384 -19.80 -0.43 18.22
CA GLY A 384 -20.88 -0.93 17.37
C GLY A 384 -21.42 0.11 16.36
N LEU A 385 -20.61 1.10 16.00
CA LEU A 385 -20.97 2.19 15.09
C LEU A 385 -20.23 2.07 13.75
N VAL A 386 -20.87 2.54 12.68
CA VAL A 386 -20.23 2.71 11.37
C VAL A 386 -19.62 4.13 11.29
N PRO A 387 -18.29 4.27 11.10
CA PRO A 387 -17.69 5.58 10.98
C PRO A 387 -18.08 6.28 9.67
N ASP A 388 -18.47 7.56 9.77
CA ASP A 388 -18.86 8.44 8.66
C ASP A 388 -17.92 9.65 8.62
N PHE A 389 -16.79 9.51 7.92
CA PHE A 389 -15.79 10.57 7.80
C PHE A 389 -16.22 11.64 6.78
N ARG A 390 -16.13 12.91 7.18
CA ARG A 390 -16.49 14.08 6.37
C ARG A 390 -15.33 15.04 6.28
N ASP A 391 -14.84 15.21 5.05
CA ASP A 391 -13.78 16.15 4.73
C ASP A 391 -14.26 17.59 4.95
N THR A 392 -13.51 18.37 5.74
CA THR A 392 -13.84 19.74 6.13
C THR A 392 -12.57 20.55 6.40
N PRO A 393 -12.59 21.88 6.22
CA PRO A 393 -11.50 22.73 6.67
C PRO A 393 -11.20 22.54 8.16
N PHE A 394 -9.92 22.50 8.55
CA PHE A 394 -9.50 22.24 9.93
C PHE A 394 -10.12 23.21 10.95
N ASP A 395 -10.22 24.49 10.60
CA ASP A 395 -10.83 25.55 11.41
C ASP A 395 -12.35 25.36 11.65
N SER A 396 -12.99 24.52 10.84
CA SER A 396 -14.42 24.20 10.92
C SER A 396 -14.73 22.96 11.76
N ILE A 397 -13.72 22.19 12.17
CA ILE A 397 -13.92 20.95 12.95
C ILE A 397 -14.53 21.25 14.33
N LEU A 398 -13.91 22.13 15.12
CA LEU A 398 -14.41 22.45 16.47
C LEU A 398 -15.80 23.11 16.45
N PRO A 399 -16.06 24.13 15.60
CA PRO A 399 -17.41 24.67 15.44
C PRO A 399 -18.44 23.59 15.07
N GLY A 400 -18.08 22.68 14.15
CA GLY A 400 -18.95 21.59 13.74
C GLY A 400 -19.24 20.56 14.84
N VAL A 401 -18.32 20.36 15.79
CA VAL A 401 -18.58 19.54 16.99
C VAL A 401 -19.52 20.26 17.96
N VAL A 402 -19.35 21.57 18.13
CA VAL A 402 -20.17 22.40 19.02
C VAL A 402 -21.62 22.48 18.52
N ASP A 403 -21.82 22.71 17.23
CA ASP A 403 -23.15 22.84 16.62
C ASP A 403 -23.83 21.49 16.30
N GLY A 404 -23.10 20.37 16.41
CA GLY A 404 -23.59 19.02 16.19
C GLY A 404 -23.58 18.56 14.73
N THR A 405 -22.93 19.29 13.82
CA THR A 405 -22.63 18.83 12.45
C THR A 405 -21.78 17.56 12.45
N PHE A 406 -20.86 17.44 13.43
CA PHE A 406 -20.04 16.28 13.69
C PHE A 406 -20.25 15.78 15.13
N ASP A 407 -20.22 14.47 15.33
CA ASP A 407 -20.21 13.88 16.67
C ASP A 407 -18.82 14.07 17.31
N THR A 408 -17.78 13.93 16.50
CA THR A 408 -16.38 14.12 16.91
C THR A 408 -15.48 14.59 15.76
N GLY A 409 -14.24 15.00 16.07
CA GLY A 409 -13.20 15.30 15.09
C GLY A 409 -12.02 14.32 15.17
N SER A 410 -11.39 14.02 14.03
CA SER A 410 -10.22 13.13 13.93
C SER A 410 -9.24 13.71 12.91
N SER A 411 -8.46 14.69 13.35
CA SER A 411 -7.44 15.37 12.51
C SER A 411 -6.30 15.92 13.35
N SER A 412 -5.71 15.09 14.20
CA SER A 412 -4.52 15.48 14.98
C SER A 412 -4.73 16.78 15.78
N VAL A 413 -5.94 16.99 16.29
CA VAL A 413 -6.30 18.24 16.95
C VAL A 413 -5.58 18.33 18.29
N THR A 414 -4.69 19.32 18.42
CA THR A 414 -4.01 19.59 19.68
C THR A 414 -5.01 19.94 20.77
N ASP A 415 -4.91 19.22 21.88
CA ASP A 415 -5.66 19.44 23.10
C ASP A 415 -4.96 20.54 23.93
N THR A 416 -5.69 21.64 24.14
CA THR A 416 -5.20 22.86 24.80
C THR A 416 -6.29 23.40 25.70
N SER A 417 -5.94 24.01 26.83
CA SER A 417 -6.93 24.53 27.80
C SER A 417 -7.98 25.47 27.17
N ASP A 418 -7.57 26.36 26.25
CA ASP A 418 -8.50 27.26 25.55
C ASP A 418 -9.53 26.51 24.69
N ARG A 419 -9.16 25.36 24.13
CA ARG A 419 -10.07 24.50 23.35
C ARG A 419 -10.91 23.62 24.26
N GLU A 420 -10.36 23.17 25.39
CA GLU A 420 -11.11 22.48 26.44
C GLU A 420 -12.25 23.36 26.99
N ASP A 421 -12.15 24.69 26.95
CA ASP A 421 -13.28 25.56 27.33
C ASP A 421 -14.49 25.43 26.36
N LEU A 422 -14.27 25.00 25.12
CA LEU A 422 -15.28 24.89 24.06
C LEU A 422 -15.85 23.47 23.91
N VAL A 423 -14.98 22.46 24.02
CA VAL A 423 -15.28 21.03 23.80
C VAL A 423 -14.57 20.20 24.85
N ASP A 424 -14.93 18.92 25.01
CA ASP A 424 -14.05 17.98 25.71
C ASP A 424 -13.18 17.24 24.71
N PHE A 425 -11.99 16.83 25.13
CA PHE A 425 -11.07 16.01 24.33
C PHE A 425 -10.91 14.62 24.92
N VAL A 426 -10.90 13.60 24.06
CA VAL A 426 -10.39 12.27 24.42
C VAL A 426 -9.00 12.12 23.81
N THR A 427 -7.97 12.15 24.64
CA THR A 427 -6.58 12.07 24.16
C THR A 427 -6.24 10.67 23.66
N TYR A 428 -5.57 10.58 22.53
CA TYR A 428 -5.22 9.29 21.91
C TYR A 428 -3.77 9.20 21.45
N PHE A 429 -3.04 10.32 21.44
CA PHE A 429 -1.69 10.40 20.93
C PHE A 429 -0.97 11.63 21.49
N ARG A 430 0.36 11.62 21.53
CA ARG A 430 1.20 12.80 21.80
C ARG A 430 2.13 13.04 20.64
N ALA A 431 2.10 14.25 20.12
CA ALA A 431 3.01 14.67 19.06
C ALA A 431 3.70 15.97 19.45
N GLY A 432 4.86 16.21 18.85
CA GLY A 432 5.59 17.45 18.94
C GLY A 432 6.53 17.57 17.74
N THR A 433 7.53 18.43 17.83
CA THR A 433 8.55 18.55 16.80
C THR A 433 9.56 17.41 16.92
N GLN A 434 9.89 16.78 15.79
CA GLN A 434 10.96 15.79 15.69
C GLN A 434 11.86 16.14 14.52
N TRP A 435 13.16 15.94 14.72
CA TRP A 435 14.13 16.07 13.65
C TRP A 435 14.56 14.71 13.12
N ALA A 436 14.89 14.65 11.83
CA ALA A 436 15.57 13.51 11.22
C ALA A 436 16.87 13.94 10.53
N ARG A 437 17.80 12.99 10.41
CA ARG A 437 19.10 13.15 9.76
C ARG A 437 19.53 11.86 9.06
N ARG A 438 20.54 11.94 8.20
CA ARG A 438 21.22 10.74 7.68
C ARG A 438 22.13 10.10 8.75
N PRO A 439 22.27 8.76 8.80
CA PRO A 439 23.21 8.06 9.67
C PRO A 439 24.65 8.58 9.57
N GLY A 440 25.43 8.41 10.64
CA GLY A 440 26.85 8.76 10.68
C GLY A 440 27.14 10.24 10.96
N THR A 441 26.12 11.08 11.11
CA THR A 441 26.25 12.47 11.54
C THR A 441 25.78 12.63 12.99
N SER A 442 26.38 13.53 13.77
CA SER A 442 25.98 13.83 15.16
C SER A 442 25.14 15.11 15.27
N LEU A 443 24.33 15.39 14.25
CA LEU A 443 23.53 16.62 14.12
C LEU A 443 22.16 16.50 14.80
N GLY A 444 21.62 17.58 15.34
CA GLY A 444 20.33 17.55 16.00
C GLY A 444 19.94 18.90 16.61
N PRO A 445 18.77 19.00 17.26
CA PRO A 445 18.17 20.24 17.72
C PRO A 445 18.96 20.94 18.83
N THR A 446 19.87 20.23 19.52
CA THR A 446 20.80 20.78 20.52
C THR A 446 22.10 21.32 19.92
N ALA A 447 22.38 21.03 18.65
CA ALA A 447 23.57 21.46 17.91
C ALA A 447 23.15 22.07 16.55
N ALA A 448 22.12 22.92 16.58
CA ALA A 448 21.46 23.45 15.38
C ALA A 448 22.26 24.57 14.67
N CYS A 449 23.09 25.32 15.40
CA CYS A 449 23.74 26.53 14.89
C CYS A 449 24.64 26.25 13.68
N GLY A 450 24.46 27.02 12.61
CA GLY A 450 25.18 26.85 11.35
C GLY A 450 24.74 25.64 10.50
N LEU A 451 23.70 24.90 10.90
CA LEU A 451 23.15 23.81 10.09
C LEU A 451 22.15 24.32 9.06
N LYS A 452 22.15 23.67 7.91
CA LYS A 452 21.17 23.76 6.85
C LYS A 452 20.04 22.76 7.10
N ILE A 453 18.87 23.27 7.46
CA ILE A 453 17.74 22.46 7.92
C ILE A 453 16.56 22.65 6.97
N GLY A 454 16.06 21.54 6.44
CA GLY A 454 14.87 21.52 5.60
C GLY A 454 13.60 21.54 6.42
N VAL A 455 12.61 22.32 5.98
CA VAL A 455 11.29 22.43 6.60
C VAL A 455 10.22 22.66 5.53
N ALA A 456 9.01 22.18 5.77
CA ALA A 456 7.88 22.41 4.87
C ALA A 456 7.24 23.78 5.15
N GLN A 457 6.80 24.45 4.08
CA GLN A 457 6.12 25.74 4.17
C GLN A 457 4.82 25.66 4.97
N GLY A 458 4.55 26.68 5.77
CA GLY A 458 3.31 26.83 6.56
C GLY A 458 3.28 25.98 7.82
N THR A 459 4.41 25.41 8.24
CA THR A 459 4.51 24.59 9.46
C THR A 459 4.99 25.43 10.65
N LEU A 460 4.65 24.99 11.87
CA LEU A 460 5.17 25.59 13.11
C LEU A 460 6.70 25.58 13.14
N GLN A 461 7.31 24.55 12.52
CA GLN A 461 8.75 24.42 12.45
C GLN A 461 9.39 25.55 11.62
N GLU A 462 8.70 25.99 10.55
CA GLU A 462 9.12 27.11 9.71
C GLU A 462 8.89 28.46 10.41
N THR A 463 7.72 28.66 11.02
CA THR A 463 7.29 29.98 11.51
C THR A 463 7.85 30.33 12.88
N ASP A 464 8.07 29.35 13.75
CA ASP A 464 8.37 29.57 15.17
C ASP A 464 9.62 28.83 15.64
N GLU A 465 9.71 27.51 15.42
CA GLU A 465 10.77 26.68 16.01
C GLU A 465 12.17 27.03 15.48
N LEU A 466 12.37 26.94 14.16
CA LEU A 466 13.67 27.20 13.53
C LEU A 466 14.07 28.68 13.62
N PRO A 467 13.19 29.67 13.42
CA PRO A 467 13.51 31.08 13.65
C PRO A 467 13.96 31.36 15.09
N ARG A 468 13.24 30.82 16.09
CA ARG A 468 13.63 30.97 17.50
C ARG A 468 15.03 30.39 17.76
N LYS A 469 15.31 29.17 17.29
CA LYS A 469 16.64 28.55 17.41
C LYS A 469 17.73 29.35 16.69
N SER A 470 17.45 29.89 15.51
CA SER A 470 18.39 30.71 14.75
C SER A 470 18.75 32.01 15.48
N ASN A 471 17.76 32.63 16.13
CA ASN A 471 17.96 33.81 16.97
C ASN A 471 18.79 33.48 18.22
N GLU A 472 18.53 32.36 18.88
CA GLU A 472 19.34 31.86 20.02
C GLU A 472 20.81 31.65 19.62
N CYS A 473 21.06 31.06 18.44
CA CYS A 473 22.41 30.89 17.90
C CYS A 473 23.13 32.23 17.68
N THR A 474 22.43 33.20 17.08
CA THR A 474 22.98 34.53 16.82
C THR A 474 23.28 35.28 18.12
N ALA A 475 22.38 35.20 19.11
CA ALA A 475 22.57 35.78 20.44
C ALA A 475 23.76 35.16 21.19
N ALA A 476 24.04 33.88 20.96
CA ALA A 476 25.21 33.18 21.48
C ALA A 476 26.52 33.43 20.69
N GLY A 477 26.49 34.30 19.66
CA GLY A 477 27.65 34.60 18.81
C GLY A 477 28.03 33.47 17.83
N MET A 478 27.13 32.52 17.60
CA MET A 478 27.30 31.41 16.65
C MET A 478 26.65 31.75 15.30
N ALA A 479 26.98 30.96 14.26
CA ALA A 479 26.31 31.10 12.97
C ALA A 479 24.80 30.79 13.10
N PRO A 480 23.91 31.57 12.45
CA PRO A 480 22.48 31.29 12.44
C PRO A 480 22.19 29.94 11.76
N VAL A 481 20.98 29.42 11.99
CA VAL A 481 20.46 28.27 11.26
C VAL A 481 20.15 28.69 9.83
N GLU A 482 20.60 27.92 8.83
CA GLU A 482 20.20 28.10 7.42
C GLU A 482 18.89 27.32 7.18
N ILE A 483 17.76 28.04 7.24
CA ILE A 483 16.43 27.46 7.07
C ILE A 483 16.13 27.33 5.57
N VAL A 484 15.84 26.11 5.11
CA VAL A 484 15.49 25.81 3.71
C VAL A 484 14.03 25.39 3.65
N VAL A 485 13.20 26.27 3.11
CA VAL A 485 11.76 26.03 3.00
C VAL A 485 11.46 25.31 1.69
N PHE A 486 10.73 24.20 1.78
CA PHE A 486 10.22 23.43 0.64
C PHE A 486 8.70 23.52 0.57
N THR A 487 8.13 23.34 -0.62
CA THR A 487 6.69 23.47 -0.83
C THR A 487 5.90 22.30 -0.24
N SER A 488 6.54 21.14 -0.07
CA SER A 488 5.91 19.95 0.52
C SER A 488 6.89 19.17 1.39
N GLN A 489 6.34 18.36 2.30
CA GLN A 489 7.14 17.50 3.17
C GLN A 489 7.95 16.43 2.40
N ASP A 490 7.42 15.93 1.29
CA ASP A 490 8.11 14.94 0.47
C ASP A 490 9.39 15.52 -0.14
N GLU A 491 9.35 16.80 -0.54
CA GLU A 491 10.54 17.52 -1.01
C GLU A 491 11.57 17.70 0.09
N VAL A 492 11.16 18.04 1.32
CA VAL A 492 12.05 18.12 2.48
C VAL A 492 12.77 16.78 2.68
N THR A 493 12.01 15.69 2.67
CA THR A 493 12.54 14.33 2.89
C THR A 493 13.51 13.93 1.77
N ALA A 494 13.17 14.23 0.51
CA ALA A 494 14.02 13.97 -0.64
C ALA A 494 15.32 14.79 -0.61
N ALA A 495 15.25 16.06 -0.22
CA ALA A 495 16.42 16.93 -0.06
C ALA A 495 17.35 16.42 1.04
N LEU A 496 16.78 15.95 2.16
CA LEU A 496 17.56 15.33 3.23
C LEU A 496 18.22 14.03 2.77
N LEU A 497 17.54 13.17 2.01
CA LEU A 497 18.16 11.94 1.48
C LEU A 497 19.31 12.24 0.51
N LYS A 498 19.16 13.26 -0.34
CA LYS A 498 20.20 13.69 -1.29
C LYS A 498 21.37 14.42 -0.64
N GLY A 499 21.22 14.90 0.58
CA GLY A 499 22.23 15.70 1.26
C GLY A 499 22.26 17.17 0.89
N GLU A 500 21.18 17.67 0.29
CA GLU A 500 20.97 19.10 0.04
C GLU A 500 20.71 19.87 1.35
N VAL A 501 20.15 19.18 2.35
CA VAL A 501 20.07 19.63 3.74
C VAL A 501 20.72 18.61 4.69
N GLN A 502 21.09 19.07 5.89
CA GLN A 502 21.80 18.28 6.90
C GLN A 502 20.86 17.61 7.89
N ALA A 503 19.72 18.23 8.17
CA ALA A 503 18.62 17.67 8.94
C ALA A 503 17.29 18.19 8.38
N MET A 504 16.19 17.58 8.79
CA MET A 504 14.85 18.13 8.61
C MET A 504 14.15 18.29 9.96
N SER A 505 13.27 19.27 10.07
CA SER A 505 12.37 19.49 11.20
C SER A 505 10.92 19.40 10.72
N ALA A 506 10.12 18.55 11.36
CA ALA A 506 8.69 18.43 11.10
C ALA A 506 7.98 17.84 12.33
N ASP A 507 6.67 17.69 12.27
CA ASP A 507 5.93 16.97 13.32
C ASP A 507 6.42 15.54 13.46
N SER A 508 6.35 15.01 14.69
CA SER A 508 6.85 13.68 15.01
C SER A 508 6.18 12.52 14.27
N PRO A 509 4.87 12.53 13.95
CA PRO A 509 4.27 11.48 13.11
C PRO A 509 4.84 11.51 11.69
N VAL A 510 4.94 12.70 11.11
CA VAL A 510 5.48 12.95 9.77
C VAL A 510 6.94 12.49 9.68
N THR A 511 7.74 12.87 10.68
CA THR A 511 9.16 12.52 10.75
C THR A 511 9.37 11.03 11.00
N GLY A 512 8.61 10.43 11.91
CA GLY A 512 8.63 8.99 12.18
C GLY A 512 8.29 8.18 10.94
N PHE A 513 7.28 8.61 10.19
CA PHE A 513 6.91 8.00 8.93
C PHE A 513 8.00 8.11 7.87
N ALA A 514 8.58 9.29 7.68
CA ALA A 514 9.70 9.48 6.75
C ALA A 514 10.93 8.62 7.13
N ILE A 515 11.27 8.53 8.43
CA ILE A 515 12.33 7.65 8.93
C ILE A 515 12.03 6.20 8.60
N LYS A 516 10.80 5.74 8.88
CA LYS A 516 10.39 4.37 8.59
C LYS A 516 10.46 4.05 7.10
N LEU A 517 9.97 4.95 6.25
CA LEU A 517 9.97 4.79 4.80
C LEU A 517 11.38 4.83 4.19
N SER A 518 12.34 5.49 4.85
CA SER A 518 13.73 5.59 4.39
C SER A 518 14.55 4.30 4.53
N ARG A 519 14.03 3.25 5.19
CA ARG A 519 14.73 1.97 5.40
C ARG A 519 16.12 2.10 6.04
N GLY A 520 16.27 3.06 6.95
CA GLY A 520 17.51 3.31 7.70
C GLY A 520 18.42 4.37 7.09
N ASP A 521 18.07 4.93 5.93
CA ASP A 521 18.79 6.08 5.34
C ASP A 521 18.54 7.38 6.10
N LEU A 522 17.46 7.44 6.89
CA LEU A 522 17.19 8.46 7.89
C LEU A 522 17.08 7.83 9.27
N ILE A 523 17.56 8.57 10.26
CA ILE A 523 17.43 8.25 11.67
C ILE A 523 16.94 9.50 12.41
N PRO A 524 16.30 9.33 13.57
CA PRO A 524 15.96 10.45 14.44
C PRO A 524 17.21 11.24 14.82
N ALA A 525 17.06 12.56 14.84
CA ALA A 525 18.07 13.49 15.28
C ALA A 525 17.66 14.06 16.66
N GLY A 526 17.70 13.22 17.69
CA GLY A 526 17.24 13.57 19.04
C GLY A 526 15.82 13.11 19.35
N ASP A 527 15.33 13.53 20.52
CA ASP A 527 14.00 13.20 21.02
C ASP A 527 12.94 14.17 20.48
N VAL A 528 11.66 13.78 20.60
CA VAL A 528 10.53 14.67 20.31
C VAL A 528 10.47 15.76 21.39
N PHE A 529 10.31 17.01 20.99
CA PHE A 529 10.20 18.16 21.90
C PHE A 529 8.98 19.01 21.53
N ASP A 530 8.63 19.98 22.38
CA ASP A 530 7.43 20.81 22.25
C ASP A 530 6.16 19.95 22.04
N SER A 531 6.07 18.84 22.79
CA SER A 531 5.00 17.86 22.63
C SER A 531 3.73 18.23 23.39
N ALA A 532 2.60 18.13 22.68
CA ALA A 532 1.26 18.31 23.20
C ALA A 532 0.40 17.06 22.94
N PRO A 533 -0.66 16.82 23.73
CA PRO A 533 -1.61 15.77 23.45
C PRO A 533 -2.44 16.12 22.20
N TYR A 534 -2.67 15.13 21.36
CA TYR A 534 -3.75 15.13 20.39
C TYR A 534 -4.95 14.42 20.99
N GLY A 535 -6.14 14.95 20.71
CA GLY A 535 -7.38 14.36 21.16
C GLY A 535 -8.49 14.48 20.12
N TRP A 536 -9.50 13.63 20.29
CA TRP A 536 -10.74 13.73 19.55
C TRP A 536 -11.69 14.69 20.27
N PRO A 537 -11.99 15.86 19.70
CA PRO A 537 -12.95 16.78 20.31
C PRO A 537 -14.36 16.19 20.25
N VAL A 538 -15.10 16.34 21.33
CA VAL A 538 -16.52 16.00 21.44
C VAL A 538 -17.26 17.13 22.14
N ARG A 539 -18.58 17.20 21.95
CA ARG A 539 -19.40 18.23 22.60
C ARG A 539 -19.14 18.23 24.12
N LYS A 540 -19.00 19.43 24.68
CA LYS A 540 -18.74 19.62 26.12
C LYS A 540 -19.77 18.87 26.98
N ASN A 541 -19.27 18.14 27.98
CA ASN A 541 -20.00 17.28 28.90
C ASN A 541 -20.82 16.15 28.23
N SER A 542 -20.45 15.73 27.02
CA SER A 542 -21.11 14.62 26.32
C SER A 542 -20.69 13.27 26.89
N GLN A 543 -21.65 12.34 27.02
CA GLN A 543 -21.34 10.93 27.33
C GLN A 543 -20.51 10.25 26.24
N LEU A 544 -20.45 10.82 25.02
CA LEU A 544 -19.58 10.33 23.95
C LEU A 544 -18.10 10.38 24.35
N ALA A 545 -17.68 11.33 25.20
CA ALA A 545 -16.31 11.40 25.70
C ALA A 545 -15.93 10.11 26.45
N THR A 546 -16.81 9.68 27.36
CA THR A 546 -16.65 8.43 28.12
C THR A 546 -16.67 7.21 27.19
N ALA A 547 -17.58 7.17 26.24
CA ALA A 547 -17.69 6.05 25.30
C ALA A 547 -16.43 5.89 24.45
N LEU A 548 -15.93 6.98 23.85
CA LEU A 548 -14.68 6.97 23.08
C LEU A 548 -13.47 6.60 23.95
N HIS A 549 -13.42 7.09 25.20
CA HIS A 549 -12.37 6.75 26.15
C HIS A 549 -12.34 5.25 26.46
N GLU A 550 -13.46 4.66 26.87
CA GLU A 550 -13.55 3.23 27.19
C GLU A 550 -13.27 2.33 25.98
N ALA A 551 -13.76 2.73 24.80
CA ALA A 551 -13.47 2.01 23.56
C ALA A 551 -12.00 2.08 23.17
N LEU A 552 -11.35 3.24 23.34
CA LEU A 552 -9.92 3.38 23.09
C LEU A 552 -9.08 2.58 24.09
N GLU A 553 -9.43 2.58 25.38
CA GLU A 553 -8.79 1.72 26.38
C GLU A 553 -8.88 0.24 25.97
N HIS A 554 -10.05 -0.22 25.51
CA HIS A 554 -10.22 -1.57 25.00
C HIS A 554 -9.32 -1.89 23.79
N VAL A 555 -9.21 -0.96 22.83
CA VAL A 555 -8.33 -1.08 21.66
C VAL A 555 -6.84 -1.08 22.05
N MET A 556 -6.48 -0.38 23.13
CA MET A 556 -5.13 -0.39 23.70
C MET A 556 -4.81 -1.73 24.38
N ASP A 557 -5.72 -2.22 25.22
CA ASP A 557 -5.57 -3.47 25.97
C ASP A 557 -5.52 -4.71 25.05
N SER A 558 -6.21 -4.67 23.91
CA SER A 558 -6.17 -5.73 22.89
C SER A 558 -4.84 -5.78 22.12
N GLY A 559 -4.02 -4.73 22.23
CA GLY A 559 -2.78 -4.55 21.46
C GLY A 559 -2.99 -4.01 20.04
N GLU A 560 -4.24 -3.79 19.61
CA GLU A 560 -4.56 -3.27 18.28
C GLU A 560 -4.09 -1.82 18.09
N TYR A 561 -4.17 -0.97 19.13
CA TYR A 561 -3.60 0.39 19.09
C TYR A 561 -2.12 0.38 18.71
N ARG A 562 -1.34 -0.50 19.35
CA ARG A 562 0.08 -0.67 19.05
C ARG A 562 0.30 -1.22 17.65
N ALA A 563 -0.53 -2.16 17.19
CA ALA A 563 -0.45 -2.68 15.84
C ALA A 563 -0.71 -1.59 14.79
N ILE A 564 -1.72 -0.73 15.01
CA ILE A 564 -2.04 0.40 14.13
C ILE A 564 -0.91 1.45 14.15
N ALA A 565 -0.41 1.82 15.33
CA ALA A 565 0.72 2.76 15.44
C ALA A 565 1.99 2.23 14.76
N ASN A 566 2.27 0.94 14.96
CA ASN A 566 3.36 0.24 14.28
C ASN A 566 3.16 0.24 12.77
N MET A 567 1.95 0.02 12.27
CA MET A 567 1.64 0.03 10.82
C MET A 567 2.01 1.38 10.20
N TRP A 568 1.67 2.48 10.87
CA TRP A 568 1.87 3.85 10.38
C TRP A 568 3.22 4.49 10.78
N GLY A 569 4.06 3.82 11.58
CA GLY A 569 5.39 4.34 11.94
C GLY A 569 5.34 5.53 12.90
N VAL A 570 4.33 5.54 13.77
CA VAL A 570 4.06 6.63 14.71
C VAL A 570 4.15 6.17 16.17
N GLU A 571 4.84 5.06 16.42
CA GLU A 571 4.94 4.39 17.73
C GLU A 571 5.43 5.32 18.84
N ARG A 572 6.25 6.31 18.49
CA ARG A 572 6.87 7.26 19.42
C ARG A 572 5.89 8.22 20.08
N GLY A 573 4.73 8.45 19.47
CA GLY A 573 3.70 9.30 20.05
C GLY A 573 2.59 8.53 20.75
N MET A 574 2.72 7.20 20.88
CA MET A 574 1.75 6.42 21.62
C MET A 574 1.66 6.86 23.07
N ILE A 575 0.45 6.85 23.62
CA ILE A 575 0.18 7.01 25.05
C ILE A 575 -0.21 5.67 25.66
N ASP A 576 0.10 5.48 26.94
CA ASP A 576 -0.25 4.24 27.66
C ASP A 576 -1.71 4.21 28.10
N ARG A 577 -2.31 5.39 28.31
CA ARG A 577 -3.72 5.56 28.67
C ARG A 577 -4.29 6.83 28.06
N PRO A 578 -5.53 6.79 27.56
CA PRO A 578 -6.24 8.00 27.21
C PRO A 578 -6.64 8.77 28.47
N ALA A 579 -6.91 10.05 28.30
CA ALA A 579 -7.46 10.93 29.31
C ALA A 579 -8.49 11.86 28.67
N ILE A 580 -9.54 12.20 29.43
CA ILE A 580 -10.47 13.26 29.05
C ILE A 580 -9.88 14.59 29.51
N ASN A 581 -9.69 15.53 28.58
CA ASN A 581 -9.06 16.84 28.80
C ASN A 581 -7.65 16.70 29.39
N GLY A 582 -6.71 16.37 28.50
CA GLY A 582 -5.33 16.05 28.84
C GLY A 582 -4.36 17.23 28.69
N ALA A 583 -4.83 18.44 28.41
CA ALA A 583 -3.97 19.61 28.32
C ALA A 583 -3.23 19.85 29.66
N ALA A 584 -1.97 20.29 29.55
CA ALA A 584 -1.21 20.71 30.73
C ALA A 584 -1.87 21.96 31.33
N LYS A 585 -2.17 21.91 32.63
CA LYS A 585 -2.77 23.03 33.39
C LYS A 585 -1.77 24.12 33.74
#